data_AF-A0A7C9R4V1-F1
#
_entry.id   AF-A0A7C9R4V1-F1
#
_cell.length_a   1.000
_cell.length_b   1.000
_cell.length_c   1.000
_cell.angle_alpha   90.00
_cell.angle_beta   90.00
_cell.angle_gamma   90.00
#
_symmetry.space_group_name_H-M   'P 1'
#
loop_
_entity.id
_entity.type
_entity.pdbx_description
1 polymer ?
#
loop_
_entity_poly.entity_id
_entity_poly.type
_entity_poly.pdbx_seq_one_letter_code
_entity_poly.pdbx_strand_id
1 'polypeptide(L)'
;MKKFLLVAVGFAALAGSACSKAPECTSEVLTQKAQELTTALQAAITKDPAKAAELTTKVQEIGTKYQGSTTSADACKAYDELITAIKG
;
A
#
# COMPACT_ATOMS: atom_id res chain seq x y z
N MET A 1 13.77 -23.51 32.63
CA MET A 1 13.04 -22.22 32.79
C MET A 1 13.13 -21.51 31.44
N LYS A 2 12.07 -21.49 30.60
CA LYS A 2 11.17 -20.33 30.40
C LYS A 2 12.01 -19.02 30.33
N LYS A 3 12.22 -18.31 29.22
CA LYS A 3 11.27 -17.86 28.18
C LYS A 3 12.07 -17.33 26.97
N PHE A 4 11.87 -17.93 25.80
CA PHE A 4 12.09 -17.26 24.51
C PHE A 4 10.86 -16.42 24.22
N LEU A 5 10.81 -15.21 24.76
CA LEU A 5 9.82 -14.20 24.38
C LEU A 5 10.45 -12.87 24.74
N LEU A 6 10.75 -12.04 23.74
CA LEU A 6 10.70 -10.57 23.75
C LEU A 6 11.45 -10.00 22.52
N VAL A 7 11.11 -10.50 21.32
CA VAL A 7 11.29 -9.76 20.06
C VAL A 7 9.90 -9.41 19.57
N ALA A 8 9.28 -8.41 20.19
CA ALA A 8 7.99 -7.85 19.78
C ALA A 8 7.73 -6.52 20.48
N VAL A 9 8.70 -5.60 20.45
CA VAL A 9 8.47 -4.22 20.87
C VAL A 9 8.95 -3.35 19.73
N GLY A 10 8.01 -2.97 18.87
CA GLY A 10 8.33 -2.10 17.76
C GLY A 10 7.23 -1.84 16.74
N PHE A 11 6.01 -2.35 16.88
CA PHE A 11 4.90 -1.97 15.96
C PHE A 11 3.49 -2.03 16.60
N ALA A 12 3.38 -2.19 17.93
CA ALA A 12 2.08 -2.32 18.58
C ALA A 12 1.37 -0.98 18.90
N ALA A 13 1.96 0.16 18.57
CA ALA A 13 1.43 1.48 18.99
C ALA A 13 0.46 2.15 18.00
N LEU A 14 0.15 1.54 16.85
CA LEU A 14 -0.81 2.11 15.88
C LEU A 14 -2.17 1.40 15.87
N ALA A 15 -2.36 0.36 16.69
CA ALA A 15 -3.61 -0.41 16.72
C ALA A 15 -4.68 0.14 17.69
N GLY A 16 -4.48 1.34 18.24
CA GLY A 16 -5.24 1.80 19.41
C GLY A 16 -5.70 3.24 19.32
N SER A 17 -6.55 3.59 18.36
CA SER A 17 -7.65 4.56 18.51
C SER A 17 -8.29 4.86 17.16
N ALA A 18 -9.63 4.85 17.14
CA ALA A 18 -10.50 5.34 16.06
C ALA A 18 -10.48 4.48 14.77
N CYS A 19 -11.60 4.07 14.16
CA CYS A 19 -12.99 4.45 14.34
C CYS A 19 -13.88 3.33 13.78
N SER A 20 -15.06 3.19 14.39
CA SER A 20 -16.16 2.37 13.93
C SER A 20 -16.41 2.54 12.42
N LYS A 21 -16.57 1.41 11.70
CA LYS A 21 -17.22 1.31 10.38
C LYS A 21 -16.37 1.63 9.12
N ALA A 22 -15.26 0.92 8.88
CA ALA A 22 -14.74 0.65 7.52
C ALA A 22 -13.66 -0.46 7.55
N PRO A 23 -13.96 -1.71 7.14
CA PRO A 23 -12.98 -2.81 7.07
C PRO A 23 -11.98 -2.71 5.91
N GLU A 24 -12.01 -1.65 5.12
CA GLU A 24 -11.36 -1.61 3.79
C GLU A 24 -9.89 -1.15 3.78
N CYS A 25 -9.35 -0.59 4.88
CA CYS A 25 -7.96 -0.15 4.90
C CYS A 25 -7.27 -0.29 6.26
N THR A 26 -7.15 -1.53 6.74
CA THR A 26 -6.29 -1.83 7.89
C THR A 26 -4.82 -1.81 7.46
N SER A 27 -3.89 -1.64 8.41
CA SER A 27 -2.44 -1.73 8.12
C SER A 27 -2.04 -3.06 7.45
N GLU A 28 -2.79 -4.12 7.72
CA GLU A 28 -2.60 -5.44 7.11
C GLU A 28 -3.00 -5.44 5.62
N VAL A 29 -4.15 -4.87 5.28
CA VAL A 29 -4.60 -4.68 3.88
C VAL A 29 -3.66 -3.76 3.11
N LEU A 30 -3.21 -2.67 3.75
CA LEU A 30 -2.28 -1.74 3.11
C LEU A 30 -0.92 -2.40 2.82
N THR A 31 -0.43 -3.25 3.73
CA THR A 31 0.77 -4.06 3.51
C THR A 31 0.57 -5.05 2.36
N GLN A 32 -0.57 -5.74 2.30
CA GLN A 32 -0.91 -6.62 1.18
C GLN A 32 -0.93 -5.86 -0.15
N LYS A 33 -1.58 -4.69 -0.21
CA LYS A 33 -1.62 -3.88 -1.43
C LYS A 33 -0.25 -3.39 -1.86
N ALA A 34 0.63 -3.02 -0.92
CA ALA A 34 2.01 -2.65 -1.26
C ALA A 34 2.80 -3.84 -1.86
N GLN A 35 2.61 -5.05 -1.34
CA GLN A 35 3.20 -6.26 -1.93
C GLN A 35 2.62 -6.54 -3.31
N GLU A 36 1.30 -6.48 -3.45
CA GLU A 36 0.60 -6.73 -4.71
C GLU A 36 0.99 -5.73 -5.79
N LEU A 37 1.14 -4.45 -5.42
CA LEU A 37 1.70 -3.39 -6.26
C LEU A 37 3.09 -3.74 -6.75
N THR A 38 3.98 -4.16 -5.85
CA THR A 38 5.36 -4.50 -6.18
C THR A 38 5.41 -5.68 -7.16
N THR A 39 4.61 -6.72 -6.91
CA THR A 39 4.49 -7.87 -7.81
C THR A 39 3.93 -7.48 -9.18
N ALA A 40 2.86 -6.69 -9.21
CA ALA A 40 2.25 -6.22 -10.45
C ALA A 40 3.22 -5.34 -11.25
N LEU A 41 3.93 -4.43 -10.57
CA LEU A 41 4.93 -3.55 -11.16
C LEU A 41 6.08 -4.35 -11.78
N GLN A 42 6.61 -5.31 -11.04
CA GLN A 42 7.70 -6.16 -11.52
C GLN A 42 7.24 -7.01 -12.71
N ALA A 43 6.03 -7.56 -12.67
CA ALA A 43 5.45 -8.31 -13.78
C ALA A 43 5.20 -7.42 -15.02
N ALA A 44 4.71 -6.19 -14.83
CA ALA A 44 4.47 -5.24 -15.91
C ALA A 44 5.76 -4.78 -16.58
N ILE A 45 6.78 -4.38 -15.81
CA ILE A 45 8.08 -3.95 -16.33
C ILE A 45 8.82 -5.12 -17.00
N THR A 46 8.72 -6.33 -16.47
CA THR A 46 9.35 -7.52 -17.08
C THR A 46 8.70 -7.87 -18.43
N LYS A 47 7.38 -7.66 -18.55
CA LYS A 47 6.66 -7.86 -19.82
C LYS A 47 6.88 -6.73 -20.81
N ASP A 48 6.93 -5.50 -20.32
CA ASP A 48 7.08 -4.31 -21.12
C ASP A 48 7.89 -3.25 -20.34
N PRO A 49 9.20 -3.15 -20.60
CA PRO A 49 10.05 -2.18 -19.91
C PRO A 49 9.70 -0.72 -20.25
N ALA A 50 8.96 -0.45 -21.34
CA ALA A 50 8.48 0.90 -21.65
C ALA A 50 7.38 1.36 -20.67
N LYS A 51 6.62 0.43 -20.08
CA LYS A 51 5.64 0.75 -19.04
C LYS A 51 6.28 1.39 -17.80
N ALA A 52 7.58 1.20 -17.54
CA ALA A 52 8.24 1.84 -16.40
C ALA A 52 8.09 3.37 -16.39
N ALA A 53 8.18 4.02 -17.56
CA ALA A 53 7.97 5.46 -17.69
C ALA A 53 6.51 5.84 -17.42
N GLU A 54 5.55 5.14 -18.04
CA GLU A 54 4.11 5.35 -17.84
C GLU A 54 3.69 5.15 -16.38
N LEU A 55 4.23 4.12 -15.72
CA LEU A 55 3.96 3.82 -14.32
C LEU A 55 4.55 4.88 -13.40
N THR A 56 5.72 5.42 -13.72
CA THR A 56 6.30 6.55 -12.97
C THR A 56 5.40 7.78 -13.06
N THR A 57 4.87 8.09 -14.24
CA THR A 57 3.88 9.17 -14.42
C THR A 57 2.63 8.91 -13.60
N LYS A 58 2.08 7.69 -13.63
CA LYS A 58 0.89 7.35 -12.84
C LYS A 58 1.10 7.38 -11.33
N VAL A 59 2.26 6.97 -10.85
CA VAL A 59 2.66 7.11 -9.44
C VAL A 59 2.66 8.58 -9.04
N GLN A 60 3.18 9.47 -9.90
CA GLN A 60 3.17 10.91 -9.65
C GLN A 60 1.76 11.49 -9.69
N GLU A 61 0.95 11.16 -10.69
CA GLU A 61 -0.44 11.63 -10.78
C GLU A 61 -1.26 11.21 -9.55
N ILE A 62 -1.19 9.93 -9.17
CA ILE A 62 -1.91 9.42 -7.99
C ILE A 62 -1.33 10.04 -6.72
N GLY A 63 0.00 10.14 -6.60
CA GLY A 63 0.65 10.81 -5.47
C GLY A 63 0.19 12.25 -5.29
N THR A 64 0.06 13.01 -6.39
CA THR A 64 -0.49 14.38 -6.38
C THR A 64 -1.99 14.40 -6.10
N LYS A 65 -2.77 13.46 -6.64
CA LYS A 65 -4.22 13.35 -6.44
C LYS A 65 -4.59 13.12 -4.98
N TYR A 66 -3.79 12.34 -4.26
CA TYR A 66 -3.96 12.07 -2.82
C TYR A 66 -3.01 12.93 -1.96
N GLN A 67 -2.36 13.94 -2.54
CA GLN A 67 -1.46 14.84 -1.81
C GLN A 67 -2.29 15.68 -0.84
N GLY A 68 -2.06 15.48 0.46
CA GLY A 68 -2.84 16.12 1.53
C GLY A 68 -3.93 15.24 2.13
N SER A 69 -4.14 14.02 1.59
CA SER A 69 -4.94 13.00 2.27
C SER A 69 -4.23 12.55 3.55
N THR A 70 -4.94 12.62 4.67
CA THR A 70 -4.44 12.18 5.99
C THR A 70 -5.15 10.93 6.49
N THR A 71 -6.03 10.35 5.68
CA THR A 71 -6.82 9.18 6.06
C THR A 71 -6.21 7.90 5.49
N SER A 72 -6.28 6.82 6.26
CA SER A 72 -5.85 5.49 5.81
C SER A 72 -6.65 5.05 4.58
N ALA A 73 -7.96 5.35 4.53
CA ALA A 73 -8.83 4.99 3.40
C ALA A 73 -8.35 5.58 2.06
N ASP A 74 -7.91 6.84 2.07
CA ASP A 74 -7.34 7.47 0.87
C ASP A 74 -6.03 6.81 0.43
N ALA A 75 -5.19 6.40 1.39
CA ALA A 75 -3.99 5.64 1.09
C ALA A 75 -4.31 4.31 0.41
N CYS A 76 -5.29 3.54 0.90
CA CYS A 76 -5.69 2.30 0.22
C CYS A 76 -6.25 2.55 -1.18
N LYS A 77 -7.05 3.59 -1.37
CA LYS A 77 -7.56 3.96 -2.70
C LYS A 77 -6.43 4.32 -3.66
N ALA A 78 -5.42 5.05 -3.19
CA ALA A 78 -4.23 5.35 -3.97
C ALA A 78 -3.52 4.08 -4.43
N TYR A 79 -3.31 3.11 -3.53
CA TYR A 79 -2.74 1.81 -3.90
C TYR A 79 -3.62 1.03 -4.87
N ASP A 80 -4.95 0.99 -4.66
CA ASP A 80 -5.87 0.29 -5.57
C ASP A 80 -5.88 0.88 -6.98
N GLU A 81 -5.93 2.21 -7.10
CA GLU A 81 -5.87 2.87 -8.41
C GLU A 81 -4.52 2.60 -9.10
N LEU A 82 -3.43 2.58 -8.34
CA LEU A 82 -2.10 2.31 -8.87
C LEU A 82 -1.96 0.85 -9.35
N ILE A 83 -2.42 -0.12 -8.54
CA ILE A 83 -2.45 -1.54 -8.89
C ILE A 83 -3.31 -1.77 -10.12
N THR A 84 -4.51 -1.18 -10.16
CA THR A 84 -5.42 -1.29 -11.31
C THR A 84 -4.78 -0.72 -12.56
N ALA A 85 -4.10 0.43 -12.44
CA ALA A 85 -3.42 1.05 -13.56
C ALA A 85 -2.21 0.26 -14.08
N ILE A 86 -1.55 -0.52 -13.22
CA ILE A 86 -0.43 -1.39 -13.60
C ILE A 86 -0.93 -2.68 -14.27
N LYS A 87 -2.05 -3.23 -13.77
CA LYS A 87 -2.62 -4.49 -14.27
C LYS A 87 -3.49 -4.32 -15.52
N GLY A 88 -4.07 -3.13 -15.72
CA GLY A 88 -4.81 -2.74 -16.92
C GLY A 88 -3.90 -2.53 -18.13
#